data_AF-A0AB73GD53-F1
#
_entry.id   AF-A0AB73GD53-F1
#
_cell.length_a   1.000
_cell.length_b   1.000
_cell.length_c   1.000
_cell.angle_alpha   90.00
_cell.angle_beta   90.00
_cell.angle_gamma   90.00
#
_symmetry.space_group_name_H-M   'P 1'
#
loop_
_entity.id
_entity.type
_entity.pdbx_description
1 polymer ?
#
loop_
_entity_poly.entity_id
_entity_poly.type
_entity_poly.pdbx_seq_one_letter_code
_entity_poly.pdbx_strand_id
1 'polypeptide(L)'
;MSKSLSVTFRVPAELVESFTNAVSESGTDKTAWLVDAVRHKLSQPDSNPDSRMIALVERMETAAAALIGGKQGIPPHPYNEAAVLQVVADTIKQGFDNGRVIAQRINEAGYQTRAGKAWDKDIYSAWKRQKDTATKIAEALSASF
;
A
#
# COMPACT_ATOMS: atom_id res chain seq x y z
N MET A 1 22.44 -32.74 27.70
CA MET A 1 22.11 -31.65 28.63
C MET A 1 22.76 -30.37 28.10
N SER A 2 22.07 -29.59 27.27
CA SER A 2 22.57 -28.27 26.87
C SER A 2 22.45 -27.35 28.08
N LYS A 3 23.59 -26.86 28.58
CA LYS A 3 23.61 -25.93 29.71
C LYS A 3 23.27 -24.54 29.18
N SER A 4 22.11 -23.99 29.55
CA SER A 4 21.82 -22.57 29.34
C SER A 4 22.69 -21.73 30.30
N LEU A 5 23.26 -20.64 29.78
CA LEU A 5 24.06 -19.68 30.56
C LEU A 5 23.23 -18.42 30.78
N SER A 6 23.10 -17.98 32.03
CA SER A 6 22.48 -16.69 32.35
C SER A 6 23.51 -15.58 32.27
N VAL A 7 23.23 -14.54 31.49
CA VAL A 7 24.07 -13.36 31.33
C VAL A 7 23.26 -12.13 31.70
N THR A 8 23.80 -11.27 32.58
CA THR A 8 23.17 -9.99 32.96
C THR A 8 24.04 -8.86 32.46
N PHE A 9 23.46 -7.93 31.70
CA PHE A 9 24.14 -6.74 31.20
C PHE A 9 23.26 -5.51 31.39
N ARG A 10 23.88 -4.33 31.44
CA ARG A 10 23.17 -3.05 31.44
C ARG A 10 23.20 -2.46 30.04
N VAL A 11 22.04 -2.03 29.56
CA VAL A 11 21.94 -1.26 28.33
C VAL A 11 22.33 0.19 28.65
N PRO A 12 23.27 0.80 27.90
CA PRO A 12 23.60 2.22 28.04
C PRO A 12 22.37 3.11 27.87
N ALA A 13 22.30 4.22 28.61
CA ALA A 13 21.11 5.07 28.69
C ALA A 13 20.64 5.58 27.31
N GLU A 14 21.59 5.88 26.43
CA GLU A 14 21.38 6.33 25.06
C GLU A 14 20.78 5.26 24.12
N LEU A 15 20.85 3.99 24.49
CA LEU A 15 20.31 2.87 23.71
C LEU A 15 19.00 2.31 24.28
N VAL A 16 18.57 2.73 25.47
CA VAL A 16 17.39 2.18 26.16
C VAL A 16 16.12 2.38 25.35
N GLU A 17 15.92 3.57 24.80
CA GLU A 17 14.73 3.91 24.02
C GLU A 17 14.70 3.12 22.69
N SER A 18 15.79 3.18 21.92
CA SER A 18 15.94 2.43 20.67
C SER A 18 15.77 0.92 20.86
N PHE A 19 16.33 0.36 21.93
CA PHE A 19 16.16 -1.05 22.28
C PHE A 19 14.71 -1.39 22.61
N THR A 20 14.05 -0.56 23.43
CA THR A 20 12.66 -0.80 23.83
C THR A 20 11.71 -0.69 22.65
N ASN A 21 11.94 0.27 21.75
CA ASN A 21 11.15 0.44 20.52
C ASN A 21 11.35 -0.76 19.59
N ALA A 22 12.59 -1.20 19.34
CA ALA A 22 12.87 -2.32 18.46
C ALA A 22 12.28 -3.66 18.97
N VAL A 23 12.27 -3.88 20.29
CA VAL A 23 11.58 -5.05 20.89
C VAL A 23 10.06 -4.92 20.75
N SER A 24 9.50 -3.71 20.88
CA SER A 24 8.06 -3.50 20.75
C SER A 24 7.60 -3.72 19.30
N GLU A 25 8.39 -3.26 18.33
CA GLU A 25 8.12 -3.42 16.89
C GLU A 25 8.24 -4.87 16.42
N SER A 26 9.11 -5.68 17.05
CA SER A 26 9.22 -7.11 16.70
C SER A 26 8.05 -7.95 17.21
N GLY A 27 7.27 -7.45 18.17
CA GLY A 27 6.18 -8.19 18.81
C GLY A 27 6.64 -9.40 19.64
N THR A 28 7.93 -9.50 19.95
CA THR A 28 8.53 -10.61 20.71
C THR A 28 8.98 -10.15 22.09
N ASP A 29 9.18 -11.09 23.02
CA ASP A 29 9.74 -10.74 24.33
C ASP A 29 11.24 -10.35 24.22
N LYS A 30 11.73 -9.59 25.21
CA LYS A 30 13.11 -9.08 25.25
C LYS A 30 14.16 -10.18 25.14
N THR A 31 13.91 -11.35 25.71
CA THR A 31 14.84 -12.48 25.71
C THR A 31 14.91 -13.10 24.32
N ALA A 32 13.75 -13.37 23.70
CA ALA A 32 13.64 -13.89 22.34
C ALA A 32 14.30 -12.93 21.33
N TRP A 33 14.07 -11.63 21.46
CA TRP A 33 14.68 -10.60 20.62
C TRP A 33 16.22 -10.59 20.74
N LEU A 34 16.75 -10.65 21.97
CA LEU A 34 18.20 -10.69 22.22
C LEU A 34 18.84 -11.99 21.72
N VAL A 35 18.19 -13.13 21.92
CA VAL A 35 18.67 -14.42 21.42
C VAL A 35 18.73 -14.40 19.89
N ASP A 36 17.73 -13.84 19.22
CA ASP A 36 17.73 -13.68 17.77
C ASP A 36 18.83 -12.74 17.28
N ALA A 37 19.04 -11.61 17.96
CA ALA A 37 20.15 -10.69 17.66
C ALA A 37 21.54 -11.36 17.83
N VAL A 38 21.73 -12.17 18.86
CA VAL A 38 22.96 -12.95 19.08
C VAL A 38 23.15 -13.99 17.98
N ARG A 39 22.09 -14.73 17.63
CA ARG A 39 22.09 -15.70 16.53
C ARG A 39 22.48 -15.04 15.21
N HIS A 40 21.89 -13.90 14.90
CA HIS A 40 22.21 -13.11 13.71
C HIS A 40 23.68 -12.67 13.72
N LYS A 41 24.20 -12.18 14.86
CA LYS A 41 25.59 -11.73 14.99
C LYS A 41 26.61 -12.86 14.86
N LEU A 42 26.23 -14.08 15.23
CA LEU A 42 27.03 -15.30 15.11
C LEU A 42 26.88 -16.00 13.75
N SER A 43 26.15 -15.40 12.79
CA SER A 43 25.81 -16.03 11.51
C SER A 43 25.10 -17.39 11.65
N GLN A 44 24.36 -17.55 12.76
CA GLN A 44 23.54 -18.73 13.07
C GLN A 44 22.07 -18.33 13.34
N PRO A 45 21.39 -17.63 12.41
CA PRO A 45 19.95 -17.40 12.52
C PRO A 45 19.23 -18.74 12.61
N ASP A 46 18.05 -18.76 13.26
CA ASP A 46 17.34 -19.98 13.67
C ASP A 46 17.44 -21.11 12.62
N SER A 47 17.95 -22.25 13.07
CA SER A 47 18.62 -23.25 12.22
C SER A 47 17.68 -24.10 11.39
N ASN A 48 16.39 -23.74 11.29
CA ASN A 48 15.46 -24.47 10.46
C ASN A 48 15.38 -23.83 9.07
N PRO A 49 16.15 -24.32 8.08
CA PRO A 49 16.05 -23.83 6.70
C PRO A 49 14.62 -23.90 6.18
N ASP A 50 13.80 -24.84 6.68
CA ASP A 50 12.39 -24.98 6.29
C ASP A 50 11.57 -23.80 6.81
N SER A 51 11.78 -23.33 8.04
CA SER A 51 11.08 -22.15 8.57
C SER A 51 11.46 -20.87 7.82
N ARG A 52 12.73 -20.74 7.42
CA ARG A 52 13.19 -19.62 6.58
C ARG A 52 12.61 -19.69 5.17
N MET A 53 12.51 -20.89 4.60
CA MET A 53 11.90 -21.13 3.30
C MET A 53 10.40 -20.87 3.35
N ILE A 54 9.69 -21.29 4.41
CA ILE A 54 8.27 -21.00 4.61
C ILE A 54 8.04 -19.50 4.72
N ALA A 55 8.79 -18.77 5.56
CA ALA A 55 8.64 -17.32 5.68
C ALA A 55 8.98 -16.57 4.37
N LEU A 56 9.93 -17.09 3.58
CA LEU A 56 10.23 -16.55 2.26
C LEU A 56 9.09 -16.83 1.27
N VAL A 57 8.56 -18.05 1.28
CA VAL A 57 7.42 -18.45 0.45
C VAL A 57 6.19 -17.61 0.81
N GLU A 58 5.87 -17.42 2.08
CA GLU A 58 4.76 -16.56 2.53
C GLU A 58 4.94 -15.10 2.06
N ARG A 59 6.16 -14.54 2.14
CA ARG A 59 6.45 -13.20 1.62
C ARG A 59 6.35 -13.14 0.09
N MET A 60 6.80 -14.19 -0.60
CA MET A 60 6.68 -14.29 -2.06
C MET A 60 5.24 -14.50 -2.50
N GLU A 61 4.43 -15.27 -1.76
CA GLU A 61 3.00 -15.46 -1.99
C GLU A 61 2.22 -14.20 -1.69
N THR A 62 2.59 -13.44 -0.66
CA THR A 62 2.00 -12.12 -0.38
C THR A 62 2.36 -11.11 -1.48
N ALA A 63 3.63 -11.09 -1.90
CA ALA A 63 4.09 -10.25 -3.01
C ALA A 63 3.46 -10.68 -4.35
N ALA A 64 3.28 -11.98 -4.58
CA ALA A 64 2.63 -12.53 -5.76
C ALA A 64 1.12 -12.34 -5.70
N ALA A 65 0.47 -12.36 -4.54
CA ALA A 65 -0.94 -12.04 -4.36
C ALA A 65 -1.17 -10.53 -4.55
N ALA A 66 -0.25 -9.68 -4.10
CA ALA A 66 -0.24 -8.27 -4.46
C ALA A 66 -0.04 -8.07 -5.98
N LEU A 67 0.72 -8.93 -6.65
CA LEU A 67 0.92 -8.93 -8.10
C LEU A 67 -0.28 -9.47 -8.89
N ILE A 68 -0.92 -10.54 -8.42
CA ILE A 68 -2.03 -11.27 -9.06
C ILE A 68 -3.37 -10.59 -8.78
N GLY A 69 -3.53 -9.99 -7.59
CA GLY A 69 -4.69 -9.17 -7.20
C GLY A 69 -4.54 -7.68 -7.52
N GLY A 70 -3.34 -7.22 -7.89
CA GLY A 70 -3.04 -5.80 -8.11
C GLY A 70 -2.04 -5.62 -9.25
N LYS A 71 -2.55 -5.39 -10.46
CA LYS A 71 -1.75 -4.71 -11.48
C LYS A 71 -1.31 -3.37 -10.87
N GLN A 72 -0.02 -3.22 -10.56
CA GLN A 72 0.51 -1.98 -9.99
C GLN A 72 -0.04 -0.76 -10.74
N GLY A 73 -0.63 0.17 -9.99
CA GLY A 73 -1.22 1.40 -10.53
C GLY A 73 -2.69 1.31 -10.92
N ILE A 74 -3.35 0.15 -10.86
CA ILE A 74 -4.78 0.03 -11.16
C ILE A 74 -5.59 0.21 -9.87
N PRO A 75 -6.50 1.20 -9.81
CA PRO A 75 -7.30 1.46 -8.61
C PRO A 75 -8.16 0.25 -8.18
N PRO A 76 -8.56 0.08 -6.91
CA PRO A 76 -9.23 -1.15 -6.43
C PRO A 76 -10.72 -1.26 -6.80
N HIS A 77 -11.42 -0.15 -7.03
CA HIS A 77 -12.85 -0.15 -7.33
C HIS A 77 -13.11 -0.26 -8.84
N PRO A 78 -14.04 -1.11 -9.29
CA PRO A 78 -14.42 -1.19 -10.69
C PRO A 78 -15.03 0.14 -11.18
N TYR A 79 -15.19 0.28 -12.50
CA TYR A 79 -15.78 1.48 -13.08
C TYR A 79 -17.17 1.78 -12.54
N ASN A 80 -17.33 2.99 -11.98
CA ASN A 80 -18.61 3.55 -11.57
C ASN A 80 -18.77 4.94 -12.19
N GLU A 81 -19.67 5.07 -13.17
CA GLU A 81 -19.83 6.31 -13.94
C GLU A 81 -20.27 7.49 -13.10
N ALA A 82 -21.22 7.29 -12.18
CA ALA A 82 -21.73 8.36 -11.34
C ALA A 82 -20.65 8.90 -10.39
N ALA A 83 -19.87 8.00 -9.77
CA ALA A 83 -18.77 8.39 -8.90
C ALA A 83 -17.64 9.10 -9.67
N VAL A 84 -17.30 8.59 -10.87
CA VAL A 84 -16.31 9.24 -11.74
C VAL A 84 -16.78 10.64 -12.16
N LEU A 85 -18.04 10.80 -12.57
CA LEU A 85 -18.61 12.10 -12.91
C LEU A 85 -18.56 13.08 -11.74
N GLN A 86 -18.87 12.61 -10.52
CA GLN A 86 -18.82 13.43 -9.32
C GLN A 86 -17.39 13.91 -9.03
N VAL A 87 -16.40 13.01 -9.06
CA VAL A 87 -14.98 13.37 -8.86
C VAL A 87 -14.52 14.40 -9.91
N VAL A 88 -14.93 14.24 -11.17
CA VAL A 88 -14.62 15.19 -12.24
C VAL A 88 -15.24 16.56 -11.95
N ALA A 89 -16.53 16.61 -11.62
CA ALA A 89 -17.24 17.84 -11.31
C ALA A 89 -16.63 18.57 -10.11
N ASP A 90 -16.34 17.86 -9.02
CA ASP A 90 -15.74 18.42 -7.82
C ASP A 90 -14.33 18.96 -8.08
N THR A 91 -13.55 18.27 -8.91
CA THR A 91 -12.21 18.72 -9.31
C THR A 91 -12.25 20.00 -10.15
N ILE A 92 -13.21 20.11 -11.08
CA ILE A 92 -13.42 21.31 -11.90
C ILE A 92 -13.91 22.48 -11.02
N LYS A 93 -14.81 22.24 -10.06
CA LYS A 93 -15.29 23.26 -9.11
C LYS A 93 -14.17 23.83 -8.23
N GLN A 94 -13.15 23.02 -7.93
CA GLN A 94 -11.93 23.47 -7.24
C GLN A 94 -10.99 24.30 -8.15
N GLY A 95 -11.35 24.51 -9.41
CA GLY A 95 -10.58 25.28 -10.39
C GLY A 95 -9.59 24.45 -11.22
N PHE A 96 -9.59 23.13 -11.10
CA PHE A 96 -8.63 22.24 -11.78
C PHE A 96 -9.24 21.53 -13.00
N ASP A 97 -9.46 22.25 -14.10
CA ASP A 97 -9.85 21.64 -15.39
C ASP A 97 -8.62 21.21 -16.21
N ASN A 98 -7.81 20.31 -15.64
CA ASN A 98 -6.68 19.69 -16.33
C ASN A 98 -6.84 18.18 -16.34
N GLY A 99 -6.87 17.58 -17.53
CA GLY A 99 -7.10 16.13 -17.69
C GLY A 99 -6.11 15.23 -16.96
N ARG A 100 -4.86 15.66 -16.73
CA ARG A 100 -3.89 14.89 -15.92
C ARG A 100 -4.26 14.93 -14.44
N VAL A 101 -4.65 16.09 -13.92
CA VAL A 101 -5.08 16.26 -12.52
C VAL A 101 -6.38 15.49 -12.28
N ILE A 102 -7.34 15.60 -13.19
CA ILE A 102 -8.61 14.88 -13.09
C ILE A 102 -8.40 13.35 -13.10
N ALA A 103 -7.58 12.83 -14.02
CA ALA A 103 -7.23 11.41 -14.05
C ALA A 103 -6.59 10.94 -12.73
N GLN A 104 -5.67 11.74 -12.18
CA GLN A 104 -5.06 11.46 -10.88
C GLN A 104 -6.12 11.42 -9.76
N ARG A 105 -7.03 12.40 -9.69
CA ARG A 105 -8.10 12.44 -8.68
C ARG A 105 -9.04 11.24 -8.77
N ILE A 106 -9.35 10.77 -9.97
CA ILE A 106 -10.17 9.55 -10.16
C ILE A 106 -9.43 8.30 -9.65
N ASN A 107 -8.12 8.20 -9.89
CA ASN A 107 -7.30 7.11 -9.38
C ASN A 107 -7.17 7.17 -7.85
N GLU A 108 -6.99 8.36 -7.26
CA GLU A 108 -6.95 8.59 -5.81
C GLU A 108 -8.28 8.22 -5.14
N ALA A 109 -9.41 8.50 -5.80
CA ALA A 109 -10.74 8.05 -5.39
C ALA A 109 -10.94 6.53 -5.56
N GLY A 110 -9.96 5.83 -6.14
CA GLY A 110 -9.92 4.38 -6.20
C GLY A 110 -10.66 3.76 -7.38
N TYR A 111 -11.10 4.53 -8.39
CA TYR A 111 -11.92 4.00 -9.50
C TYR A 111 -11.13 3.65 -10.76
N GLN A 112 -11.34 2.44 -11.28
CA GLN A 112 -10.80 1.98 -12.56
C GLN A 112 -11.62 2.48 -13.75
N THR A 113 -11.01 2.39 -14.94
CA THR A 113 -11.70 2.52 -16.23
C THR A 113 -12.55 1.29 -16.54
N ARG A 114 -13.48 1.38 -17.50
CA ARG A 114 -14.28 0.23 -17.97
C ARG A 114 -13.43 -0.95 -18.46
N ALA A 115 -12.21 -0.69 -18.92
CA ALA A 115 -11.27 -1.72 -19.39
C ALA A 115 -10.41 -2.32 -18.26
N GLY A 116 -10.70 -2.01 -16.99
CA GLY A 116 -9.92 -2.47 -15.85
C GLY A 116 -8.50 -1.91 -15.83
N LYS A 117 -8.34 -0.64 -16.23
CA LYS A 117 -7.07 0.11 -16.23
C LYS A 117 -7.14 1.34 -15.34
N ALA A 118 -5.99 1.83 -14.90
CA ALA A 118 -5.85 3.16 -14.31
C ALA A 118 -6.25 4.26 -15.29
N TRP A 119 -6.60 5.42 -14.77
CA TRP A 119 -6.84 6.62 -15.57
C TRP A 119 -5.52 7.33 -15.87
N ASP A 120 -5.35 7.75 -17.12
CA ASP A 120 -4.36 8.73 -17.52
C ASP A 120 -5.04 9.87 -18.29
N LYS A 121 -4.27 10.90 -18.66
CA LYS A 121 -4.78 12.07 -19.38
C LYS A 121 -5.47 11.68 -20.70
N ASP A 122 -4.92 10.72 -21.43
CA ASP A 122 -5.40 10.36 -22.76
C ASP A 122 -6.67 9.49 -22.66
N ILE A 123 -6.71 8.58 -21.69
CA ILE A 123 -7.92 7.82 -21.35
C ILE A 123 -9.04 8.74 -20.90
N TYR A 124 -8.77 9.69 -20.01
CA TYR A 124 -9.75 10.70 -19.60
C TYR A 124 -10.24 11.52 -20.79
N SER A 125 -9.32 11.99 -21.64
CA SER A 125 -9.67 12.79 -22.82
C SER A 125 -10.53 12.02 -23.81
N ALA A 126 -10.23 10.73 -24.04
CA ALA A 126 -11.03 9.85 -24.88
C ALA A 126 -12.42 9.60 -24.27
N TRP A 127 -12.49 9.36 -22.96
CA TRP A 127 -13.75 9.18 -22.24
C TRP A 127 -14.64 10.43 -22.28
N LYS A 128 -14.06 11.62 -22.07
CA LYS A 128 -14.77 12.92 -22.16
C LYS A 128 -15.38 13.18 -23.54
N ARG A 129 -14.74 12.69 -24.61
CA ARG A 129 -15.20 12.84 -26.00
C ARG A 129 -16.30 11.84 -26.38
N GLN A 130 -16.58 10.82 -25.55
CA GLN A 130 -17.69 9.92 -25.81
C GLN A 130 -19.00 10.72 -25.82
N LYS A 131 -19.92 10.29 -26.68
CA LYS A 131 -21.23 10.92 -26.82
C LYS A 131 -21.90 11.00 -25.44
N ASP A 132 -22.45 12.16 -25.12
CA ASP A 132 -23.17 12.49 -23.88
C ASP A 132 -22.33 12.68 -22.60
N THR A 133 -21.06 12.27 -22.55
CA THR A 133 -20.23 12.44 -21.35
C THR A 133 -20.01 13.91 -20.99
N ALA A 134 -19.75 14.76 -21.99
CA ALA A 134 -19.58 16.20 -21.76
C ALA A 134 -20.86 16.86 -21.19
N THR A 135 -22.03 16.44 -21.68
CA THR A 135 -23.33 16.89 -21.19
C THR A 135 -23.55 16.46 -19.73
N LYS A 136 -23.25 15.19 -19.41
CA LYS A 136 -23.35 14.67 -18.03
C LYS A 136 -22.42 15.39 -17.05
N ILE A 137 -21.22 15.77 -17.49
CA ILE A 137 -20.32 16.59 -16.67
C ILE A 137 -20.95 17.97 -16.43
N ALA A 138 -21.52 18.60 -17.46
CA ALA A 138 -22.20 19.89 -17.31
C ALA A 138 -23.41 19.81 -16.36
N GLU A 139 -24.18 18.73 -16.43
CA GLU A 139 -25.29 18.45 -15.50
C GLU A 139 -24.79 18.22 -14.06
N ALA A 140 -23.72 17.43 -13.86
CA ALA A 140 -23.14 17.23 -12.54
C ALA A 140 -22.57 18.53 -11.93
N LEU A 141 -22.07 19.44 -12.78
CA LEU A 141 -21.63 20.76 -12.36
C LEU A 141 -22.81 21.63 -11.86
N SER A 142 -23.98 21.52 -12.48
CA SER A 142 -25.18 22.30 -12.12
C SER A 142 -26.06 21.66 -11.04
N ALA A 143 -25.95 20.35 -10.80
CA ALA A 143 -26.84 19.60 -9.91
C ALA A 143 -26.48 19.62 -8.41
N SER A 144 -25.37 20.26 -7.99
CA SER A 144 -25.03 20.37 -6.57
C SER A 144 -25.35 21.78 -6.06
N PHE A 145 -26.56 21.95 -5.54
CA PHE A 145 -26.97 23.02 -4.61
C PHE A 145 -26.99 22.47 -3.19
#